data_AF-A0A1S9CI52-F1
#
_entry.id   AF-A0A1S9CI52-F1
#
_cell.length_a   1.000
_cell.length_b   1.000
_cell.length_c   1.000
_cell.angle_alpha   90.00
_cell.angle_beta   90.00
_cell.angle_gamma   90.00
#
_symmetry.space_group_name_H-M   'P 1'
#
loop_
_entity.id
_entity.type
_entity.pdbx_description
1 polymer ?
#
loop_
_entity_poly.entity_id
_entity_poly.type
_entity_poly.pdbx_seq_one_letter_code
_entity_poly.pdbx_strand_id
1 'polypeptide(L)'
;MVRGTILGVVLSSLMRAFGITIEITLGMMMLIPFTMLLVSINPKWGCFAYVIPFTFVIGEVLKIFGHDFEIFQMPYEKFIIFIGFLHLVEGILVIRCGDELVRDIPVFHNNKIIRGQLLKKFWPVPLIIFVGNDGINPTFIPLYAILGYMDVVKYGTPKMKAQSMGSVIMVYGMAIIFLGELVYGGFVPVFIGLLLMPIGHEFMFLINYIPEKKPVVKSVKKASIEI
;
A
#
# COMPACT_ATOMS: atom_id res chain seq x y z
N MET A 1 16.49 4.02 -1.71
CA MET A 1 16.89 2.94 -0.78
C MET A 1 17.07 3.46 0.64
N VAL A 2 18.09 4.28 0.94
CA VAL A 2 18.39 4.79 2.31
C VAL A 2 17.18 5.38 3.05
N ARG A 3 16.36 6.21 2.38
CA ARG A 3 15.17 6.83 3.00
C ARG A 3 14.12 5.81 3.45
N GLY A 4 13.94 4.71 2.69
CA GLY A 4 13.04 3.62 3.06
C GLY A 4 13.56 2.84 4.26
N THR A 5 14.88 2.62 4.32
CA THR A 5 15.56 1.99 5.46
C THR A 5 15.35 2.79 6.75
N ILE A 6 15.60 4.10 6.71
CA ILE A 6 15.42 4.97 7.88
C ILE A 6 13.96 4.95 8.36
N LEU A 7 13.00 5.13 7.45
CA LEU A 7 11.59 5.13 7.81
C LEU A 7 11.10 3.76 8.31
N GLY A 8 11.66 2.65 7.81
CA GLY A 8 11.35 1.31 8.30
C GLY A 8 11.81 1.05 9.73
N VAL A 9 13.00 1.54 10.10
CA VAL A 9 13.49 1.49 11.49
C VAL A 9 12.58 2.33 12.39
N VAL A 10 12.26 3.57 11.99
CA VAL A 10 11.34 4.44 12.73
C VAL A 10 9.96 3.80 12.90
N LEU A 11 9.41 3.21 11.83
CA LEU A 11 8.14 2.50 11.86
C LEU A 11 8.18 1.33 12.85
N SER A 12 9.24 0.52 12.82
CA SER A 12 9.40 -0.61 13.74
C SER A 12 9.45 -0.16 15.20
N SER A 13 10.13 0.95 15.49
CA SER A 13 10.16 1.56 16.82
C SER A 13 8.79 2.08 17.26
N LEU A 14 8.05 2.74 16.35
CA LEU A 14 6.69 3.22 16.63
C LEU A 14 5.75 2.06 16.93
N MET A 15 5.73 1.02 16.09
CA MET A 15 4.88 -0.16 16.33
C MET A 15 5.11 -0.78 17.71
N ARG A 16 6.38 -0.88 18.15
CA ARG A 16 6.71 -1.34 19.50
C ARG A 16 6.18 -0.41 20.58
N ALA A 17 6.28 0.91 20.40
CA ALA A 17 5.77 1.90 21.35
C ALA A 17 4.24 1.85 21.48
N PHE A 18 3.53 1.56 20.39
CA PHE A 18 2.08 1.33 20.38
C PHE A 18 1.67 -0.10 20.84
N GLY A 19 2.63 -0.93 21.28
CA GLY A 19 2.35 -2.29 21.77
C GLY A 19 1.91 -3.27 20.68
N ILE A 20 2.09 -2.92 19.40
CA ILE A 20 1.69 -3.76 18.27
C ILE A 20 2.78 -4.82 18.06
N THR A 21 2.64 -5.95 18.74
CA THR A 21 3.44 -7.15 18.49
C THR A 21 2.66 -8.13 17.64
N ILE A 22 3.26 -8.58 16.54
CA ILE A 22 2.68 -9.57 15.64
C ILE A 22 3.51 -10.83 15.75
N GLU A 23 2.91 -11.91 16.22
CA GLU A 23 3.56 -13.22 16.35
C GLU A 23 3.62 -13.91 15.00
N ILE A 24 4.73 -14.56 14.65
CA ILE A 24 4.82 -15.28 13.39
C ILE A 24 4.01 -16.58 13.46
N THR A 25 2.88 -16.59 12.75
CA THR A 25 2.05 -17.78 12.55
C THR A 25 2.23 -18.36 11.14
N LEU A 26 1.77 -19.59 10.93
CA LEU A 26 1.74 -20.21 9.59
C LEU A 26 0.96 -19.34 8.59
N GLY A 27 -0.16 -18.76 9.00
CA GLY A 27 -0.95 -17.84 8.18
C GLY A 27 -0.14 -16.63 7.69
N MET A 28 0.75 -16.09 8.52
CA MET A 28 1.62 -14.98 8.13
C MET A 28 2.64 -15.36 7.06
N MET A 29 3.23 -16.56 7.17
CA MET A 29 4.15 -17.05 6.16
C MET A 29 3.45 -17.23 4.80
N MET A 30 2.15 -17.57 4.83
CA MET A 30 1.33 -17.74 3.63
C MET A 30 0.92 -16.42 2.96
N LEU A 31 1.11 -15.26 3.61
CA LEU A 31 0.79 -13.95 3.00
C LEU A 31 1.58 -13.69 1.72
N ILE A 32 2.84 -14.13 1.64
CA ILE A 32 3.65 -13.96 0.42
C ILE A 32 3.05 -14.78 -0.74
N PRO A 33 2.78 -16.10 -0.61
CA PRO A 33 2.03 -16.86 -1.60
C PRO A 33 0.70 -16.23 -2.01
N PHE A 34 -0.12 -15.78 -1.05
CA PHE A 34 -1.41 -15.13 -1.35
C PHE A 34 -1.23 -13.83 -2.13
N THR A 35 -0.20 -13.03 -1.79
CA THR A 35 0.13 -11.80 -2.51
C THR A 35 0.54 -12.11 -3.94
N MET A 36 1.41 -13.12 -4.14
CA MET A 36 1.84 -13.53 -5.48
C MET A 36 0.67 -14.04 -6.33
N LEU A 37 -0.25 -14.80 -5.73
CA LEU A 37 -1.47 -15.25 -6.38
C LEU A 37 -2.33 -14.05 -6.85
N LEU A 38 -2.59 -13.08 -5.97
CA LEU A 38 -3.41 -11.92 -6.31
C LEU A 38 -2.76 -11.01 -7.36
N VAL A 39 -1.43 -10.79 -7.25
CA VAL A 39 -0.65 -10.04 -8.24
C VAL A 39 -0.69 -10.69 -9.63
N SER A 40 -0.73 -12.03 -9.70
CA SER A 40 -0.83 -12.75 -10.97
C SER A 40 -2.13 -12.45 -11.74
N ILE A 41 -3.20 -12.06 -11.03
CA ILE A 41 -4.48 -11.67 -11.64
C ILE A 41 -4.46 -10.19 -12.00
N ASN A 42 -4.04 -9.34 -11.06
CA ASN A 42 -3.87 -7.92 -11.31
C ASN A 42 -2.76 -7.36 -10.41
N PRO A 43 -1.71 -6.70 -10.96
CA PRO A 43 -0.64 -6.11 -10.17
C PRO A 43 -1.11 -5.15 -9.07
N LYS A 44 -2.29 -4.52 -9.23
CA LYS A 44 -2.87 -3.62 -8.22
C LYS A 44 -3.23 -4.35 -6.92
N TRP A 45 -3.52 -5.65 -6.97
CA TRP A 45 -3.93 -6.46 -5.82
C TRP A 45 -2.75 -6.96 -4.96
N GLY A 46 -1.53 -6.53 -5.27
CA GLY A 46 -0.36 -6.83 -4.44
C GLY A 46 -0.30 -6.07 -3.12
N CYS A 47 -1.11 -5.02 -2.93
CA CYS A 47 -1.16 -4.30 -1.68
C CYS A 47 -1.85 -5.13 -0.59
N PHE A 48 -1.30 -5.17 0.62
CA PHE A 48 -1.91 -5.89 1.75
C PHE A 48 -3.30 -5.36 2.13
N ALA A 49 -3.67 -4.15 1.70
CA ALA A 49 -5.04 -3.64 1.80
C ALA A 49 -6.07 -4.46 1.00
N TYR A 50 -5.64 -5.30 0.05
CA TYR A 50 -6.48 -6.30 -0.62
C TYR A 50 -6.23 -7.71 -0.08
N VAL A 51 -4.97 -8.07 0.16
CA VAL A 51 -4.58 -9.44 0.54
C VAL A 51 -5.21 -9.84 1.88
N ILE A 52 -5.16 -8.96 2.90
CA ILE A 52 -5.67 -9.29 4.25
C ILE A 52 -7.20 -9.44 4.28
N PRO A 53 -8.00 -8.53 3.68
CA PRO A 53 -9.44 -8.75 3.55
C PRO A 53 -9.78 -10.00 2.72
N PHE A 54 -9.01 -10.28 1.67
CA PHE A 54 -9.21 -11.48 0.85
C PHE A 54 -9.02 -12.77 1.67
N THR A 55 -7.92 -12.89 2.43
CA THR A 55 -7.67 -14.07 3.26
C THR A 55 -8.71 -14.21 4.37
N PHE A 56 -9.16 -13.10 4.96
CA PHE A 56 -10.26 -13.12 5.94
C PHE A 56 -11.55 -13.69 5.34
N VAL A 57 -11.98 -13.16 4.20
CA VAL A 57 -13.24 -13.59 3.55
C VAL A 57 -13.17 -15.08 3.19
N ILE A 58 -12.06 -15.55 2.64
CA ILE A 58 -11.90 -16.98 2.31
C ILE A 58 -11.93 -17.84 3.57
N GLY A 59 -11.26 -17.41 4.64
CA GLY A 59 -11.31 -18.09 5.94
C GLY A 59 -12.72 -18.21 6.49
N GLU A 60 -13.47 -17.11 6.55
CA GLU A 60 -14.85 -17.10 7.05
C GLU A 60 -15.79 -17.93 6.18
N VAL A 61 -15.63 -17.90 4.85
CA VAL A 61 -16.41 -18.75 3.94
C VAL A 61 -16.12 -20.23 4.19
N LEU A 62 -14.86 -20.64 4.33
CA LEU A 62 -14.50 -22.03 4.58
C LEU A 62 -15.01 -22.52 5.94
N LYS A 63 -14.99 -21.66 6.97
CA LYS A 63 -15.58 -21.96 8.28
C LYS A 63 -17.07 -22.24 8.18
N ILE A 64 -17.82 -21.52 7.33
CA ILE A 64 -19.25 -21.80 7.08
C ILE A 64 -19.46 -23.22 6.55
N PHE A 65 -18.52 -23.75 5.76
CA PHE A 65 -18.52 -25.13 5.27
C PHE A 65 -17.95 -26.15 6.27
N GLY A 66 -17.65 -25.74 7.51
CA GLY A 66 -17.12 -26.60 8.56
C GLY A 66 -15.61 -26.86 8.48
N HIS A 67 -14.87 -26.10 7.65
CA HIS A 67 -13.43 -26.21 7.53
C HIS A 67 -12.74 -25.01 8.19
N ASP A 68 -12.16 -25.23 9.37
CA ASP A 68 -11.39 -24.21 10.08
C ASP A 68 -9.89 -24.46 9.92
N PHE A 69 -9.26 -23.80 8.95
CA PHE A 69 -7.83 -23.93 8.70
C PHE A 69 -7.04 -22.81 9.41
N GLU A 70 -6.00 -23.19 10.15
CA GLU A 70 -5.09 -22.27 10.85
C GLU A 70 -4.45 -21.23 9.92
N ILE A 71 -4.29 -21.52 8.62
CA ILE A 71 -3.71 -20.59 7.64
C ILE A 71 -4.53 -19.31 7.48
N PHE A 72 -5.82 -19.32 7.83
CA PHE A 72 -6.70 -18.15 7.80
C PHE A 72 -6.95 -17.54 9.19
N GLN A 73 -6.34 -18.08 10.24
CA GLN A 73 -6.42 -17.53 11.59
C GLN A 73 -5.25 -16.56 11.81
N MET A 74 -5.55 -15.27 11.74
CA MET A 74 -4.57 -14.21 11.73
C MET A 74 -5.02 -13.04 12.63
N PRO A 75 -4.09 -12.25 13.20
CA PRO A 75 -4.44 -11.08 14.01
C PRO A 75 -4.88 -9.91 13.12
N TYR A 76 -6.08 -10.03 12.53
CA TYR A 76 -6.63 -9.09 11.56
C TYR A 76 -6.72 -7.66 12.08
N GLU A 77 -7.05 -7.49 13.37
CA GLU A 77 -7.09 -6.20 14.08
C GLU A 77 -5.75 -5.48 13.98
N LYS A 78 -4.66 -6.20 14.29
CA LYS A 78 -3.30 -5.66 14.26
C LYS A 78 -2.86 -5.36 12.84
N PHE A 79 -3.31 -6.16 11.86
CA PHE A 79 -2.99 -5.91 10.45
C PHE A 79 -3.62 -4.64 9.90
N ILE A 80 -4.84 -4.29 10.31
CA ILE A 80 -5.48 -3.03 9.89
C ILE A 80 -4.59 -1.84 10.31
N ILE A 81 -4.19 -1.79 11.58
CA ILE A 81 -3.33 -0.72 12.11
C ILE A 81 -1.97 -0.70 11.39
N PHE A 82 -1.34 -1.87 11.27
CA PHE A 82 -0.05 -2.02 10.61
C PHE A 82 -0.07 -1.53 9.15
N ILE A 83 -1.10 -1.89 8.37
CA ILE A 83 -1.24 -1.45 6.98
C ILE A 83 -1.47 0.06 6.90
N GLY A 84 -2.21 0.64 7.84
CA GLY A 84 -2.36 2.09 7.95
C GLY A 84 -1.00 2.81 8.12
N PHE A 85 -0.13 2.27 8.97
CA PHE A 85 1.24 2.78 9.11
C PHE A 85 2.09 2.61 7.86
N LEU A 86 1.98 1.49 7.13
CA LEU A 86 2.68 1.30 5.86
C LEU A 86 2.30 2.38 4.84
N HIS A 87 1.01 2.70 4.73
CA HIS A 87 0.55 3.78 3.84
C HIS A 87 0.99 5.15 4.35
N LEU A 88 1.08 5.38 5.65
CA LEU A 88 1.63 6.63 6.18
C LEU A 88 3.09 6.83 5.73
N VAL A 89 3.91 5.77 5.84
CA VAL A 89 5.30 5.77 5.36
C VAL A 89 5.37 5.94 3.84
N GLU A 90 4.52 5.24 3.09
CA GLU A 90 4.41 5.39 1.64
C GLU A 90 4.09 6.82 1.24
N GLY A 91 3.05 7.42 1.83
CA GLY A 91 2.64 8.79 1.56
C GLY A 91 3.75 9.80 1.83
N ILE A 92 4.49 9.65 2.93
CA ILE A 92 5.67 10.46 3.24
C ILE A 92 6.75 10.31 2.16
N LEU A 93 7.06 9.07 1.75
CA LEU A 93 8.05 8.80 0.70
C LEU A 93 7.62 9.39 -0.64
N VAL A 94 6.35 9.27 -1.01
CA VAL A 94 5.79 9.78 -2.25
C VAL A 94 5.85 11.32 -2.28
N ILE A 95 5.45 12.01 -1.20
CA ILE A 95 5.54 13.48 -1.10
C ILE A 95 6.98 13.97 -1.26
N ARG A 96 7.92 13.28 -0.63
CA ARG A 96 9.32 13.73 -0.57
C ARG A 96 10.12 13.38 -1.80
N CYS A 97 9.79 12.28 -2.47
CA CYS A 97 10.64 11.72 -3.51
C CYS A 97 9.96 10.82 -4.54
N GLY A 98 8.63 10.85 -4.62
CA GLY A 98 7.87 10.12 -5.62
C GLY A 98 8.05 10.65 -7.04
N ASP A 99 8.50 11.90 -7.17
CA ASP A 99 8.84 12.58 -8.43
C ASP A 99 10.30 12.37 -8.87
N GLU A 100 11.07 11.57 -8.13
CA GLU A 100 12.40 11.15 -8.59
C GLU A 100 12.26 10.03 -9.64
N LEU A 101 13.15 10.00 -10.65
CA LEU A 101 13.17 9.00 -11.73
C LEU A 101 11.99 9.05 -12.73
N VAL A 102 11.52 10.26 -13.05
CA VAL A 102 10.50 10.48 -14.09
C VAL A 102 10.97 9.97 -15.45
N ARG A 103 10.11 9.24 -16.16
CA ARG A 103 10.36 8.80 -17.54
C ARG A 103 9.26 9.31 -18.46
N ASP A 104 9.62 9.83 -19.61
CA ASP A 104 8.63 10.19 -20.62
C ASP A 104 8.07 8.94 -21.31
N ILE A 105 6.76 8.89 -21.48
CA ILE A 105 6.05 7.78 -22.12
C ILE A 105 5.00 8.30 -23.10
N PRO A 106 4.73 7.59 -24.21
CA PRO A 106 3.57 7.89 -25.04
C PRO A 106 2.28 7.50 -24.29
N VAL A 107 1.30 8.39 -24.28
CA VAL A 107 -0.02 8.18 -23.66
C VAL A 107 -1.10 8.38 -24.71
N PHE A 108 -1.94 7.37 -24.90
CA PHE A 108 -3.10 7.47 -25.79
C PHE A 108 -4.24 8.22 -25.09
N HIS A 109 -4.70 9.31 -25.71
CA HIS A 109 -5.82 10.11 -25.22
C HIS A 109 -6.65 10.64 -26.39
N ASN A 110 -7.95 10.31 -26.44
CA ASN A 110 -8.90 10.76 -27.47
C ASN A 110 -8.38 10.59 -28.91
N ASN A 111 -7.97 9.36 -29.28
CA ASN A 111 -7.37 9.02 -30.58
C ASN A 111 -6.10 9.82 -30.97
N LYS A 112 -5.44 10.47 -30.01
CA LYS A 112 -4.16 11.15 -30.19
C LYS A 112 -3.13 10.59 -29.23
N ILE A 113 -1.88 10.48 -29.68
CA ILE A 113 -0.75 10.17 -28.81
C ILE A 113 -0.22 11.49 -28.26
N ILE A 114 -0.28 11.64 -26.93
CA ILE A 114 0.32 12.76 -26.20
C ILE A 114 1.51 12.24 -25.40
N ARG A 115 2.48 13.10 -25.12
CA ARG A 115 3.61 12.77 -24.25
C ARG A 115 3.15 12.89 -22.79
N GLY A 116 3.23 11.81 -22.03
CA GLY A 116 3.02 11.80 -20.59
C GLY A 116 4.31 11.47 -19.84
N GLN A 117 4.26 11.57 -18.52
CA GLN A 117 5.38 11.31 -17.63
C GLN A 117 5.01 10.21 -16.65
N LEU A 118 5.77 9.12 -16.65
CA LEU A 118 5.65 8.01 -15.72
C LEU A 118 6.48 8.28 -14.47
N LEU A 119 5.84 8.24 -13.32
CA LEU A 119 6.48 8.21 -12.01
C LEU A 119 6.46 6.76 -11.55
N LYS A 120 7.62 6.14 -11.33
CA LYS A 120 7.70 4.76 -10.85
C LYS A 120 8.88 4.59 -9.91
N LYS A 121 8.58 4.19 -8.68
CA LYS A 121 9.61 4.03 -7.64
C LYS A 121 9.23 2.97 -6.61
N PHE A 122 10.24 2.24 -6.15
CA PHE A 122 10.10 1.24 -5.10
C PHE A 122 11.08 1.54 -3.97
N TRP A 123 10.62 1.35 -2.74
CA TRP A 123 11.39 1.52 -1.53
C TRP A 123 11.33 0.23 -0.71
N PRO A 124 12.47 -0.45 -0.50
CA PRO A 124 12.54 -1.48 0.52
C PRO A 124 12.45 -0.82 1.89
N VAL A 125 11.53 -1.29 2.71
CA VAL A 125 11.27 -0.83 4.07
C VAL A 125 11.52 -2.01 5.01
N PRO A 126 12.63 -2.01 5.77
CA PRO A 126 12.88 -3.03 6.76
C PRO A 126 11.85 -2.90 7.89
N LEU A 127 11.29 -4.02 8.29
CA LEU A 127 10.35 -4.15 9.39
C LEU A 127 10.92 -5.15 10.37
N ILE A 128 11.09 -4.72 11.62
CA ILE A 128 11.55 -5.59 12.69
C ILE A 128 10.31 -6.11 13.40
N ILE A 129 10.04 -7.41 13.24
CA ILE A 129 9.01 -8.09 14.00
C ILE A 129 9.63 -8.63 15.29
N PHE A 130 8.98 -8.34 16.40
CA PHE A 130 9.37 -8.79 17.73
C PHE A 130 8.66 -10.12 18.03
N VAL A 131 9.44 -11.17 18.27
CA VAL A 131 8.95 -12.51 18.61
C VAL A 131 9.40 -12.84 20.04
N GLY A 132 8.45 -13.29 20.86
CA GLY A 132 8.67 -13.60 22.27
C GLY A 132 8.26 -12.46 23.22
N ASN A 133 7.68 -12.82 24.36
CA ASN A 133 7.14 -11.91 25.38
C ASN A 133 8.04 -11.81 26.62
N ASP A 134 9.12 -12.55 26.66
CA ASP A 134 9.91 -12.84 27.86
C ASP A 134 10.92 -11.74 28.20
N GLY A 135 11.11 -10.73 27.35
CA GLY A 135 11.89 -9.51 27.64
C GLY A 135 13.39 -9.70 27.87
N ILE A 136 13.81 -10.92 28.18
CA ILE A 136 15.17 -11.35 28.50
C ILE A 136 15.92 -11.77 27.22
N ASN A 137 15.23 -12.42 26.27
CA ASN A 137 15.78 -12.80 24.95
C ASN A 137 14.84 -12.36 23.82
N PRO A 138 14.73 -11.05 23.54
CA PRO A 138 13.89 -10.58 22.44
C PRO A 138 14.43 -11.14 21.12
N THR A 139 13.64 -11.97 20.46
CA THR A 139 13.97 -12.47 19.12
C THR A 139 13.45 -11.47 18.11
N PHE A 140 14.34 -10.96 17.25
CA PHE A 140 13.99 -10.02 16.19
C PHE A 140 14.07 -10.71 14.85
N ILE A 141 12.99 -10.63 14.07
CA ILE A 141 12.97 -11.17 12.71
C ILE A 141 12.94 -9.99 11.76
N PRO A 142 14.03 -9.76 10.99
CA PRO A 142 14.05 -8.73 9.97
C PRO A 142 13.23 -9.19 8.78
N LEU A 143 12.17 -8.45 8.45
CA LEU A 143 11.42 -8.58 7.22
C LEU A 143 11.65 -7.35 6.34
N TYR A 144 11.51 -7.50 5.03
CA TYR A 144 11.52 -6.37 4.10
C TYR A 144 10.16 -6.26 3.44
N ALA A 145 9.44 -5.17 3.72
CA ALA A 145 8.32 -4.75 2.91
C ALA A 145 8.81 -3.95 1.70
N ILE A 146 8.10 -4.07 0.58
CA ILE A 146 8.36 -3.25 -0.61
C ILE A 146 7.18 -2.30 -0.76
N LEU A 147 7.43 -1.00 -0.57
CA LEU A 147 6.46 0.04 -0.89
C LEU A 147 6.72 0.54 -2.30
N GLY A 148 5.68 0.62 -3.13
CA GLY A 148 5.80 0.94 -4.54
C GLY A 148 4.81 2.02 -4.97
N TYR A 149 5.33 3.12 -5.54
CA TYR A 149 4.51 4.17 -6.14
C TYR A 149 4.63 4.13 -7.65
N MET A 150 3.49 4.10 -8.34
CA MET A 150 3.42 4.14 -9.80
C MET A 150 2.24 5.00 -10.25
N ASP A 151 2.52 6.02 -11.07
CA ASP A 151 1.52 6.95 -11.54
C ASP A 151 1.89 7.59 -12.90
N VAL A 152 0.91 8.14 -13.60
CA VAL A 152 1.08 8.78 -14.91
C VAL A 152 0.57 10.21 -14.88
N VAL A 153 1.47 11.14 -15.16
CA VAL A 153 1.19 12.57 -15.27
C VAL A 153 0.95 12.93 -16.73
N LYS A 154 -0.26 13.43 -17.02
CA LYS A 154 -0.64 13.93 -18.36
C LYS A 154 -0.64 15.47 -18.41
N TYR A 155 -0.91 16.10 -17.27
CA TYR A 155 -1.05 17.53 -17.07
C TYR A 155 -0.31 17.89 -15.77
N GLY A 156 0.15 19.14 -15.60
CA GLY A 156 0.90 19.53 -14.40
C GLY A 156 2.36 19.04 -14.36
N THR A 157 2.95 19.04 -13.16
CA THR A 157 4.34 18.59 -12.93
C THR A 157 4.38 17.30 -12.12
N PRO A 158 5.34 16.40 -12.35
CA PRO A 158 5.52 15.17 -11.57
C PRO A 158 5.57 15.43 -10.06
N LYS A 159 6.25 16.50 -9.66
CA LYS A 159 6.35 16.92 -8.26
C LYS A 159 4.99 17.25 -7.65
N MET A 160 4.17 18.05 -8.33
CA MET A 160 2.83 18.38 -7.85
C MET A 160 1.94 17.13 -7.75
N LYS A 161 2.01 16.24 -8.75
CA LYS A 161 1.26 14.97 -8.72
C LYS A 161 1.66 14.12 -7.52
N ALA A 162 2.97 13.89 -7.35
CA ALA A 162 3.50 13.10 -6.23
C ALA A 162 3.10 13.71 -4.88
N GLN A 163 3.18 15.03 -4.72
CA GLN A 163 2.76 15.69 -3.47
C GLN A 163 1.25 15.53 -3.20
N SER A 164 0.41 15.69 -4.23
CA SER A 164 -1.04 15.51 -4.11
C SER A 164 -1.39 14.07 -3.74
N MET A 165 -0.88 13.10 -4.50
CA MET A 165 -1.18 11.68 -4.28
C MET A 165 -0.58 11.17 -2.97
N GLY A 166 0.64 11.57 -2.63
CA GLY A 166 1.24 11.24 -1.35
C GLY A 166 0.43 11.80 -0.17
N SER A 167 -0.19 12.98 -0.31
CA SER A 167 -1.09 13.52 0.73
C SER A 167 -2.38 12.69 0.86
N VAL A 168 -2.96 12.25 -0.27
CA VAL A 168 -4.11 11.34 -0.27
C VAL A 168 -3.78 10.01 0.40
N ILE A 169 -2.61 9.43 0.09
CA ILE A 169 -2.10 8.19 0.71
C ILE A 169 -1.92 8.38 2.23
N MET A 170 -1.37 9.52 2.68
CA MET A 170 -1.23 9.82 4.12
C MET A 170 -2.59 9.92 4.82
N VAL A 171 -3.56 10.63 4.23
CA VAL A 171 -4.90 10.77 4.80
C VAL A 171 -5.58 9.41 4.93
N TYR A 172 -5.48 8.57 3.90
CA TYR A 172 -5.95 7.19 3.98
C TYR A 172 -5.25 6.40 5.10
N GLY A 173 -3.91 6.47 5.18
CA GLY A 173 -3.15 5.79 6.23
C GLY A 173 -3.61 6.19 7.64
N MET A 174 -3.81 7.49 7.89
CA MET A 174 -4.35 7.99 9.17
C MET A 174 -5.77 7.48 9.45
N ALA A 175 -6.65 7.48 8.44
CA ALA A 175 -8.01 6.98 8.59
C ALA A 175 -8.03 5.47 8.91
N ILE A 176 -7.16 4.69 8.27
CA ILE A 176 -7.04 3.24 8.53
C ILE A 176 -6.42 2.95 9.90
N ILE A 177 -5.42 3.71 10.35
CA ILE A 177 -4.89 3.58 11.72
C ILE A 177 -6.03 3.83 12.72
N PHE A 178 -6.76 4.94 12.57
CA PHE A 178 -7.87 5.27 13.46
C PHE A 178 -8.96 4.18 13.45
N LEU A 179 -9.34 3.69 12.27
CA LEU A 179 -10.27 2.57 12.14
C LEU A 179 -9.73 1.30 12.81
N GLY A 180 -8.45 1.00 12.66
CA GLY A 180 -7.78 -0.13 13.28
C GLY A 180 -7.80 -0.05 14.80
N GLU A 181 -7.59 1.12 15.39
CA GLU A 181 -7.71 1.35 16.84
C GLU A 181 -9.15 1.13 17.34
N LEU A 182 -10.16 1.58 16.58
CA LEU A 182 -11.56 1.31 16.92
C LEU A 182 -11.90 -0.19 16.84
N VAL A 183 -11.33 -0.90 15.88
CA VAL A 183 -11.49 -2.35 15.74
C VAL A 183 -10.78 -3.09 16.88
N TYR A 184 -9.55 -2.72 17.18
CA TYR A 184 -8.75 -3.30 18.26
C TYR A 184 -9.38 -3.05 19.64
N GLY A 185 -9.98 -1.88 19.85
CA GLY A 185 -10.74 -1.54 21.06
C GLY A 185 -12.13 -2.17 21.15
N GLY A 186 -12.55 -2.94 20.14
CA GLY A 186 -13.86 -3.62 20.12
C GLY A 186 -15.06 -2.71 19.81
N PHE A 187 -14.83 -1.43 19.46
CA PHE A 187 -15.89 -0.49 19.09
C PHE A 187 -16.46 -0.78 17.69
N VAL A 188 -15.64 -1.35 16.81
CA VAL A 188 -16.02 -1.69 15.43
C VAL A 188 -15.69 -3.17 15.16
N PRO A 189 -16.62 -3.97 14.61
CA PRO A 189 -16.32 -5.34 14.21
C PRO A 189 -15.21 -5.44 13.16
N VAL A 190 -14.34 -6.44 13.27
CA VAL A 190 -13.21 -6.69 12.36
C VAL A 190 -13.63 -6.73 10.89
N PHE A 191 -14.74 -7.40 10.58
CA PHE A 191 -15.26 -7.47 9.21
C PHE A 191 -15.51 -6.08 8.60
N ILE A 192 -16.03 -5.12 9.38
CA ILE A 192 -16.24 -3.75 8.90
C ILE A 192 -14.89 -3.08 8.63
N GLY A 193 -13.92 -3.25 9.53
CA GLY A 193 -12.55 -2.75 9.36
C GLY A 193 -11.93 -3.24 8.05
N LEU A 194 -12.00 -4.56 7.81
CA LEU A 194 -11.44 -5.20 6.63
C LEU A 194 -12.20 -4.88 5.33
N LEU A 195 -13.50 -4.60 5.40
CA LEU A 195 -14.28 -4.18 4.24
C LEU A 195 -13.92 -2.75 3.80
N LEU A 196 -13.69 -1.85 4.76
CA LEU A 196 -13.37 -0.44 4.48
C LEU A 196 -11.96 -0.24 3.92
N MET A 197 -11.02 -1.13 4.22
CA MET A 197 -9.65 -1.08 3.68
C MET A 197 -9.59 -1.06 2.13
N PRO A 198 -10.10 -2.08 1.41
CA PRO A 198 -10.04 -2.09 -0.05
C PRO A 198 -10.93 -1.00 -0.65
N ILE A 199 -12.04 -0.63 0.00
CA ILE A 199 -12.88 0.49 -0.43
C ILE A 199 -12.11 1.81 -0.40
N GLY A 200 -11.43 2.10 0.72
CA GLY A 200 -10.61 3.32 0.84
C GLY A 200 -9.44 3.31 -0.14
N HIS A 201 -8.83 2.14 -0.37
CA HIS A 201 -7.74 2.00 -1.34
C HIS A 201 -8.22 2.26 -2.79
N GLU A 202 -9.39 1.74 -3.18
CA GLU A 202 -9.99 2.07 -4.48
C GLU A 202 -10.38 3.55 -4.56
N PHE A 203 -10.87 4.16 -3.47
CA PHE A 203 -11.17 5.59 -3.43
C PHE A 203 -9.94 6.47 -3.69
N MET A 204 -8.76 6.09 -3.18
CA MET A 204 -7.51 6.78 -3.50
C MET A 204 -7.18 6.71 -4.99
N PHE A 205 -7.35 5.55 -5.62
CA PHE A 205 -7.18 5.41 -7.07
C PHE A 205 -8.21 6.23 -7.86
N LEU A 206 -9.46 6.29 -7.40
CA LEU A 206 -10.49 7.12 -8.02
C LEU A 206 -10.08 8.61 -8.01
N ILE A 207 -9.55 9.11 -6.90
CA ILE A 207 -9.00 10.47 -6.82
C ILE A 207 -7.87 10.65 -7.84
N ASN A 208 -7.02 9.65 -8.02
CA ASN A 208 -5.92 9.71 -8.99
C ASN A 208 -6.40 9.92 -10.43
N TYR A 209 -7.56 9.35 -10.79
CA TYR A 209 -8.15 9.45 -12.12
C TYR A 209 -8.85 10.79 -12.40
N ILE A 210 -9.05 11.64 -11.38
CA ILE A 210 -9.66 12.96 -11.58
C ILE A 210 -8.69 13.81 -12.44
N PRO A 211 -9.15 14.35 -13.59
CA PRO A 211 -8.28 15.12 -14.48
C PRO A 211 -7.75 16.38 -13.79
N GLU A 212 -6.44 16.58 -13.83
CA GLU A 212 -5.84 17.81 -13.36
C GLU A 212 -6.19 18.99 -14.27
N LYS A 213 -6.63 20.10 -13.65
CA LYS A 213 -7.04 21.31 -14.37
C LYS A 213 -5.81 22.08 -14.85
N LYS A 214 -5.28 21.72 -16.03
CA LYS A 214 -4.61 22.55 -17.07
C LYS A 214 -3.43 21.80 -17.73
N PRO A 215 -3.38 21.73 -19.07
CA PRO A 215 -2.25 21.15 -19.78
C PRO A 215 -1.01 22.06 -19.73
N VAL A 216 0.16 21.47 -19.45
CA VAL A 216 1.47 22.15 -19.53
C VAL A 216 2.31 21.64 -20.71
N VAL A 217 1.99 20.47 -21.28
CA VAL A 217 2.83 19.86 -22.32
C VAL A 217 2.43 20.35 -23.71
N LYS A 218 3.38 21.03 -24.38
CA LYS A 218 3.31 21.39 -25.80
C LYS A 218 3.01 20.13 -26.62
N SER A 219 1.98 20.18 -27.46
CA SER A 219 1.70 19.14 -28.46
C SER A 219 2.95 18.89 -29.29
N VAL A 220 3.43 17.65 -29.32
CA VAL A 220 4.42 17.25 -30.33
C VAL A 220 3.71 17.38 -31.68
N LYS A 221 4.22 18.25 -32.57
CA LYS A 221 3.76 18.32 -33.96
C LYS A 221 3.84 16.91 -34.54
N LYS A 222 2.77 16.49 -35.22
CA LYS A 222 2.70 15.27 -36.02
C LYS A 222 4.04 15.10 -36.73
N ALA A 223 4.87 14.14 -36.32
CA ALA A 223 5.98 13.73 -37.15
C ALA A 223 5.33 13.13 -38.40
N SER A 224 5.51 13.81 -39.53
CA SER A 224 5.21 13.27 -40.84
C SER A 224 5.94 11.94 -40.93
N ILE A 225 5.17 10.85 -40.89
CA ILE A 225 5.63 9.55 -41.33
C ILE A 225 5.71 9.71 -42.85
N GLU A 226 6.88 10.09 -43.35
CA GLU A 226 7.21 9.84 -44.76
C GLU A 226 7.46 8.34 -44.85
N ILE A 227 6.61 7.70 -45.66
CA ILE A 227 6.61 6.28 -46.00
C ILE A 227 7.73 6.03 -47.01
#